data_AF-A0A7C3KYM0-F1
#
_entry.id   AF-A0A7C3KYM0-F1
#
_cell.length_a   1.000
_cell.length_b   1.000
_cell.length_c   1.000
_cell.angle_alpha   90.00
_cell.angle_beta   90.00
_cell.angle_gamma   90.00
#
_symmetry.space_group_name_H-M   'P 1'
#
loop_
_entity.id
_entity.type
_entity.pdbx_description
1 polymer ?
#
loop_
_entity_poly.entity_id
_entity_poly.type
_entity_poly.pdbx_seq_one_letter_code
_entity_poly.pdbx_strand_id
1 'polypeptide(L)'
;MVLTCAVLLVLQTAVPERPRDIWVFRSVLDQRPRIVSIALHEDLWVAYDATQCNLYKAWNGGVKFDGAVYTTVHGPQPTSYGDAYVMGLLDQPVWAVNNQRVTAEFKGYRFQGGQVTLQYWLHAGDAVIRVLETPERVASPDGRVGLQRVFRVEGAEGRVVSLLAGVPVEPGAQMADTLRTNGRFGVKETREFDVAGGKLIEHVGELMLQRDAPTEFTTFFRQVRSEPPLSSGGEATTQDPSPQREPGLAMRVYYVGENLV
;
A
#
# COMPACT_ATOMS: atom_id res chain seq x y z
N MET A 1 29.58 -42.99 16.24
CA MET A 1 29.30 -42.08 15.11
C MET A 1 27.80 -41.85 15.10
N VAL A 2 27.32 -40.78 15.74
CA VAL A 2 25.88 -40.48 15.84
C VAL A 2 25.59 -39.41 14.81
N LEU A 3 24.81 -39.79 13.80
CA LEU A 3 24.37 -38.91 12.72
C LEU A 3 23.17 -38.11 13.25
N THR A 4 23.39 -36.87 13.67
CA THR A 4 22.31 -35.96 14.03
C THR A 4 21.65 -35.45 12.75
N CYS A 5 20.45 -35.94 12.49
CA CYS A 5 19.61 -35.47 11.41
C CYS A 5 19.05 -34.09 11.79
N ALA A 6 19.59 -33.03 11.19
CA ALA A 6 19.05 -31.69 11.35
C ALA A 6 17.72 -31.61 10.60
N VAL A 7 16.60 -31.59 11.34
CA VAL A 7 15.29 -31.26 10.78
C VAL A 7 15.28 -29.76 10.50
N LEU A 8 15.31 -29.40 9.22
CA LEU A 8 15.13 -28.03 8.77
C LEU A 8 13.65 -27.66 8.96
N LEU A 9 13.35 -26.90 10.02
CA LEU A 9 12.01 -26.38 10.26
C LEU A 9 11.73 -25.27 9.22
N VAL A 10 10.96 -25.59 8.19
CA VAL A 10 10.45 -24.59 7.26
C VAL A 10 9.35 -23.82 7.98
N LEU A 11 9.63 -22.56 8.34
CA LEU A 11 8.62 -21.63 8.81
C LEU A 11 7.65 -21.36 7.65
N GLN A 12 6.49 -22.02 7.64
CA GLN A 12 5.38 -21.63 6.80
C GLN A 12 4.88 -20.26 7.27
N THR A 13 5.18 -19.21 6.50
CA THR A 13 4.53 -17.91 6.68
C THR A 13 3.06 -18.09 6.32
N ALA A 14 2.17 -17.92 7.29
CA ALA A 14 0.73 -17.98 7.05
C ALA A 14 0.35 -16.94 5.98
N VAL A 15 -0.49 -17.35 5.02
CA VAL A 15 -1.06 -16.46 4.01
C VAL A 15 -1.89 -15.40 4.75
N PRO A 16 -1.61 -14.09 4.58
CA PRO A 16 -2.38 -13.05 5.26
C PRO A 16 -3.85 -13.12 4.87
N GLU A 17 -4.73 -13.05 5.87
CA GLU A 17 -6.16 -12.92 5.63
C GLU A 17 -6.46 -11.54 5.04
N ARG A 18 -7.32 -11.51 4.02
CA ARG A 18 -7.69 -10.27 3.32
C ARG A 18 -9.16 -9.96 3.62
N PRO A 19 -9.52 -8.68 3.77
CA PRO A 19 -10.88 -8.29 4.18
C PRO A 19 -11.95 -8.55 3.10
N ARG A 20 -11.55 -9.02 1.92
CA ARG A 20 -12.44 -9.33 0.78
C ARG A 20 -11.73 -10.17 -0.27
N ASP A 21 -12.51 -10.85 -1.12
CA ASP A 21 -12.00 -11.67 -2.22
C ASP A 21 -11.19 -10.83 -3.25
N ILE A 22 -11.78 -9.74 -3.75
CA ILE A 22 -11.11 -8.81 -4.67
C ILE A 22 -10.45 -7.71 -3.85
N TRP A 23 -9.29 -8.00 -3.27
CA TRP A 23 -8.58 -7.07 -2.40
C TRP A 23 -7.57 -6.18 -3.13
N VAL A 24 -7.34 -6.37 -4.44
CA VAL A 24 -6.59 -5.43 -5.29
C VAL A 24 -7.38 -5.15 -6.55
N PHE A 25 -7.58 -3.87 -6.88
CA PHE A 25 -8.32 -3.47 -8.08
C PHE A 25 -7.94 -2.06 -8.53
N ARG A 26 -8.28 -1.74 -9.79
CA ARG A 26 -8.12 -0.38 -10.35
C ARG A 26 -9.45 0.33 -10.45
N SER A 27 -9.47 1.61 -10.14
CA SER A 27 -10.67 2.44 -10.25
C SER A 27 -10.33 3.92 -10.48
N VAL A 28 -11.37 4.72 -10.67
CA VAL A 28 -11.32 6.16 -10.44
C VAL A 28 -11.68 6.39 -8.98
N LEU A 29 -10.68 6.42 -8.09
CA LEU A 29 -10.89 6.60 -6.65
C LEU A 29 -10.82 8.09 -6.31
N ASP A 30 -11.82 8.61 -5.59
CA ASP A 30 -11.82 10.02 -5.13
C ASP A 30 -11.62 11.00 -6.31
N GLN A 31 -12.29 10.72 -7.43
CA GLN A 31 -12.20 11.44 -8.70
C GLN A 31 -10.81 11.39 -9.37
N ARG A 32 -9.87 10.59 -8.86
CA ARG A 32 -8.54 10.38 -9.45
C ARG A 32 -8.52 9.10 -10.28
N PRO A 33 -8.25 9.19 -11.60
CA PRO A 33 -8.17 8.01 -12.44
C PRO A 33 -6.89 7.21 -12.17
N ARG A 34 -6.88 5.96 -12.63
CA ARG A 34 -5.69 5.09 -12.64
C ARG A 34 -5.17 4.71 -11.24
N ILE A 35 -5.99 4.83 -10.20
CA ILE A 35 -5.62 4.41 -8.85
C ILE A 35 -5.70 2.89 -8.73
N VAL A 36 -4.69 2.28 -8.10
CA VAL A 36 -4.68 0.88 -7.66
C VAL A 36 -5.00 0.88 -6.17
N SER A 37 -6.18 0.39 -5.81
CA SER A 37 -6.59 0.21 -4.41
C SER A 37 -6.23 -1.19 -3.94
N ILE A 38 -5.70 -1.30 -2.72
CA ILE A 38 -5.25 -2.54 -2.08
C ILE A 38 -5.83 -2.55 -0.66
N ALA A 39 -6.71 -3.51 -0.38
CA ALA A 39 -7.26 -3.77 0.94
C ALA A 39 -6.33 -4.75 1.67
N LEU A 40 -5.32 -4.22 2.36
CA LEU A 40 -4.32 -5.06 3.05
C LEU A 40 -4.93 -5.75 4.27
N HIS A 41 -5.76 -5.04 5.02
CA HIS A 41 -6.45 -5.51 6.22
C HIS A 41 -7.70 -4.64 6.47
N GLU A 42 -8.58 -5.06 7.40
CA GLU A 42 -9.78 -4.27 7.78
C GLU A 42 -9.43 -2.88 8.32
N ASP A 43 -8.28 -2.77 8.98
CA ASP A 43 -7.75 -1.52 9.55
C ASP A 43 -6.81 -0.76 8.61
N LEU A 44 -6.48 -1.30 7.43
CA LEU A 44 -5.53 -0.68 6.51
C LEU A 44 -5.85 -0.95 5.03
N TRP A 45 -6.26 0.11 4.36
CA TRP A 45 -6.33 0.22 2.91
C TRP A 45 -5.24 1.16 2.42
N VAL A 46 -4.71 0.86 1.24
CA VAL A 46 -3.75 1.73 0.54
C VAL A 46 -4.15 1.92 -0.91
N ALA A 47 -3.80 3.08 -1.45
CA ALA A 47 -4.06 3.45 -2.83
C ALA A 47 -2.77 3.97 -3.45
N TYR A 48 -2.45 3.47 -4.64
CA TYR A 48 -1.28 3.88 -5.43
C TYR A 48 -1.73 4.57 -6.71
N ASP A 49 -1.09 5.68 -7.04
CA ASP A 49 -1.25 6.32 -8.35
C ASP A 49 -0.36 5.60 -9.38
N ALA A 50 -0.97 4.90 -10.33
CA ALA A 50 -0.24 4.22 -11.40
C ALA A 50 0.36 5.19 -12.45
N THR A 51 0.01 6.47 -12.40
CA THR A 51 0.57 7.52 -13.27
C THR A 51 1.90 8.01 -12.72
N GLN A 52 1.96 8.32 -11.42
CA GLN A 52 3.16 8.84 -10.76
C GLN A 52 3.99 7.75 -10.05
N CYS A 53 3.48 6.50 -10.00
CA CYS A 53 4.09 5.36 -9.35
C CYS A 53 4.39 5.62 -7.86
N ASN A 54 3.46 6.24 -7.15
CA ASN A 54 3.63 6.60 -5.74
C ASN A 54 2.41 6.20 -4.88
N LEU A 55 2.62 6.17 -3.57
CA LEU A 55 1.55 5.99 -2.60
C LEU A 55 0.70 7.27 -2.59
N TYR A 56 -0.57 7.15 -2.98
CA TYR A 56 -1.56 8.22 -2.94
C TYR A 56 -2.20 8.34 -1.56
N LYS A 57 -2.62 7.24 -0.94
CA LYS A 57 -3.36 7.30 0.33
C LYS A 57 -3.17 6.03 1.14
N ALA A 58 -3.12 6.15 2.45
CA ALA A 58 -3.31 5.05 3.39
C ALA A 58 -4.40 5.46 4.40
N TRP A 59 -5.37 4.59 4.69
CA TRP A 59 -6.51 4.93 5.55
C TRP A 59 -7.13 3.68 6.20
N ASN A 60 -7.93 3.86 7.25
CA ASN A 60 -8.81 2.81 7.78
C ASN A 60 -10.18 2.85 7.09
N GLY A 61 -10.95 1.76 7.13
CA GLY A 61 -12.28 1.71 6.55
C GLY A 61 -12.30 0.99 5.20
N GLY A 62 -12.53 1.73 4.11
CA GLY A 62 -12.51 1.09 2.79
C GLY A 62 -12.95 1.98 1.63
N VAL A 63 -13.55 1.35 0.62
CA VAL A 63 -14.06 2.00 -0.60
C VAL A 63 -15.56 1.74 -0.73
N LYS A 64 -16.33 2.79 -1.00
CA LYS A 64 -17.72 2.70 -1.43
C LYS A 64 -17.74 2.44 -2.93
N PHE A 65 -18.23 1.27 -3.31
CA PHE A 65 -18.32 0.83 -4.70
C PHE A 65 -19.63 1.31 -5.31
N ASP A 66 -19.70 2.60 -5.57
CA ASP A 66 -20.80 3.19 -6.33
C ASP A 66 -20.44 3.18 -7.83
N GLY A 67 -21.45 3.11 -8.70
CA GLY A 67 -21.28 3.20 -10.16
C GLY A 67 -21.88 2.03 -10.95
N ALA A 68 -22.07 2.25 -12.25
CA ALA A 68 -22.81 1.33 -13.14
C ALA A 68 -22.22 -0.08 -13.24
N VAL A 69 -20.92 -0.22 -13.02
CA VAL A 69 -20.22 -1.52 -13.01
C VAL A 69 -20.55 -2.34 -11.76
N TYR A 70 -20.88 -1.68 -10.64
CA TYR A 70 -21.07 -2.32 -9.33
C TYR A 70 -22.55 -2.42 -8.93
N THR A 71 -23.37 -1.43 -9.26
CA THR A 71 -24.78 -1.35 -8.80
C THR A 71 -25.80 -1.39 -9.92
N THR A 72 -25.39 -1.59 -11.19
CA THR A 72 -26.24 -1.52 -12.41
C THR A 72 -26.98 -0.17 -12.60
N VAL A 73 -26.76 0.79 -11.71
CA VAL A 73 -27.22 2.17 -11.75
C VAL A 73 -26.00 3.05 -12.00
N HIS A 74 -26.11 4.08 -12.85
CA HIS A 74 -25.07 5.12 -12.97
C HIS A 74 -24.89 5.88 -11.65
N GLY A 75 -24.16 5.27 -10.71
CA GLY A 75 -23.72 5.90 -9.47
C GLY A 75 -22.44 6.73 -9.67
N PRO A 76 -22.10 7.58 -8.70
CA PRO A 76 -20.84 8.31 -8.69
C PRO A 76 -19.64 7.35 -8.73
N GLN A 77 -18.48 7.86 -9.17
CA GLN A 77 -17.23 7.10 -9.15
C GLN A 77 -16.88 6.64 -7.72
N PRO A 78 -16.15 5.52 -7.53
CA PRO A 78 -15.79 5.02 -6.21
C PRO A 78 -15.14 6.07 -5.31
N THR A 79 -15.53 6.08 -4.04
CA THR A 79 -14.99 7.00 -3.02
C THR A 79 -14.42 6.23 -1.83
N SER A 80 -13.33 6.72 -1.26
CA SER A 80 -12.80 6.19 0.00
C SER A 80 -13.62 6.70 1.19
N TYR A 81 -13.70 5.91 2.26
CA TYR A 81 -14.29 6.31 3.52
C TYR A 81 -13.42 5.85 4.69
N GLY A 82 -13.49 6.60 5.79
CA GLY A 82 -12.63 6.48 6.97
C GLY A 82 -11.52 7.53 6.99
N ASP A 83 -10.69 7.46 8.03
CA ASP A 83 -9.68 8.46 8.35
C ASP A 83 -8.36 8.16 7.64
N ALA A 84 -7.82 9.18 6.98
CA ALA A 84 -6.55 9.09 6.30
C ALA A 84 -5.39 9.06 7.30
N TYR A 85 -4.55 8.04 7.19
CA TYR A 85 -3.25 7.98 7.86
C TYR A 85 -2.18 8.77 7.12
N VAL A 86 -2.20 8.71 5.78
CA VAL A 86 -1.21 9.35 4.89
C VAL A 86 -1.95 9.97 3.72
N MET A 87 -1.55 11.20 3.37
CA MET A 87 -2.01 11.90 2.17
C MET A 87 -0.81 12.06 1.24
N GLY A 88 -0.78 11.25 0.18
CA GLY A 88 0.37 11.10 -0.70
C GLY A 88 0.81 12.37 -1.42
N LEU A 89 2.00 12.28 -2.03
CA LEU A 89 2.64 13.37 -2.76
C LEU A 89 2.07 13.47 -4.18
N LEU A 90 0.86 14.02 -4.25
CA LEU A 90 0.10 14.09 -5.48
C LEU A 90 0.79 14.93 -6.56
N ASP A 91 0.64 14.50 -7.80
CA ASP A 91 0.92 15.27 -9.02
C ASP A 91 2.40 15.68 -9.20
N GLN A 92 3.33 15.02 -8.51
CA GLN A 92 4.79 15.24 -8.64
C GLN A 92 5.56 13.92 -8.85
N PRO A 93 6.60 13.90 -9.71
CA PRO A 93 7.51 12.75 -9.79
C PRO A 93 8.22 12.53 -8.46
N VAL A 94 8.07 11.34 -7.88
CA VAL A 94 8.69 11.02 -6.58
C VAL A 94 10.03 10.32 -6.73
N TRP A 95 10.26 9.62 -7.84
CA TRP A 95 11.44 8.79 -8.04
C TRP A 95 12.65 9.60 -8.51
N ALA A 96 13.82 9.27 -7.99
CA ALA A 96 15.09 9.82 -8.44
C ALA A 96 16.15 8.74 -8.62
N VAL A 97 17.05 8.98 -9.56
CA VAL A 97 18.26 8.20 -9.80
C VAL A 97 19.45 9.16 -9.79
N ASN A 98 20.44 8.89 -8.94
CA ASN A 98 21.58 9.79 -8.71
C ASN A 98 21.14 11.24 -8.41
N ASN A 99 20.11 11.42 -7.57
CA ASN A 99 19.49 12.71 -7.20
C ASN A 99 18.79 13.46 -8.35
N GLN A 100 18.66 12.88 -9.53
CA GLN A 100 17.87 13.46 -10.63
C GLN A 100 16.49 12.80 -10.67
N ARG A 101 15.42 13.61 -10.73
CA ARG A 101 14.05 13.09 -10.88
C ARG A 101 13.91 12.39 -12.22
N VAL A 102 13.26 11.23 -12.19
CA VAL A 102 13.05 10.37 -13.36
C VAL A 102 11.58 10.03 -13.53
N THR A 103 11.19 9.73 -14.76
CA THR A 103 9.87 9.18 -15.05
C THR A 103 9.82 7.72 -14.61
N ALA A 104 8.76 7.36 -13.90
CA ALA A 104 8.46 6.00 -13.53
C ALA A 104 7.26 5.50 -14.33
N GLU A 105 7.33 4.28 -14.84
CA GLU A 105 6.24 3.61 -15.55
C GLU A 105 5.69 2.46 -14.68
N PHE A 106 4.38 2.46 -14.46
CA PHE A 106 3.72 1.36 -13.76
C PHE A 106 3.52 0.16 -14.70
N LYS A 107 4.09 -0.99 -14.33
CA LYS A 107 4.04 -2.23 -15.13
C LYS A 107 3.02 -3.24 -14.63
N GLY A 108 2.17 -2.84 -13.69
CA GLY A 108 1.17 -3.71 -13.08
C GLY A 108 1.62 -4.26 -11.73
N TYR A 109 0.92 -5.30 -11.29
CA TYR A 109 1.19 -6.00 -10.03
C TYR A 109 1.10 -7.51 -10.21
N ARG A 110 1.70 -8.26 -9.28
CA ARG A 110 1.62 -9.72 -9.22
C ARG A 110 1.27 -10.18 -7.81
N PHE A 111 0.62 -11.33 -7.69
CA PHE A 111 0.38 -11.98 -6.41
C PHE A 111 1.42 -13.07 -6.15
N GLN A 112 1.94 -13.12 -4.92
CA GLN A 112 2.85 -14.17 -4.47
C GLN A 112 2.69 -14.36 -2.96
N GLY A 113 2.41 -15.59 -2.51
CA GLY A 113 2.30 -15.89 -1.07
C GLY A 113 1.20 -15.09 -0.34
N GLY A 114 0.11 -14.75 -1.02
CA GLY A 114 -0.96 -13.90 -0.47
C GLY A 114 -0.65 -12.42 -0.44
N GLN A 115 0.53 -11.99 -0.90
CA GLN A 115 0.94 -10.59 -0.98
C GLN A 115 0.87 -10.08 -2.41
N VAL A 116 0.84 -8.76 -2.56
CA VAL A 116 0.86 -8.08 -3.85
C VAL A 116 2.18 -7.34 -4.02
N THR A 117 2.82 -7.50 -5.17
CA THR A 117 4.03 -6.76 -5.53
C THR A 117 3.72 -5.85 -6.72
N LEU A 118 3.84 -4.55 -6.51
CA LEU A 118 3.77 -3.49 -7.52
C LEU A 118 5.11 -3.43 -8.28
N GLN A 119 5.04 -3.15 -9.58
CA GLN A 119 6.21 -3.13 -10.46
C GLN A 119 6.34 -1.78 -11.14
N TYR A 120 7.50 -1.14 -10.98
CA TYR A 120 7.82 0.16 -11.59
C TYR A 120 9.10 0.06 -12.40
N TRP A 121 9.12 0.70 -13.57
CA TRP A 121 10.32 0.88 -14.37
C TRP A 121 10.73 2.35 -14.38
N LEU A 122 11.92 2.63 -13.86
CA LEU A 122 12.49 3.98 -13.81
C LEU A 122 13.38 4.19 -15.03
N HIS A 123 13.11 5.23 -15.80
CA HIS A 123 13.86 5.58 -17.01
C HIS A 123 14.97 6.58 -16.67
N ALA A 124 16.23 6.15 -16.72
CA ALA A 124 17.40 6.94 -16.35
C ALA A 124 18.38 7.05 -17.53
N GLY A 125 18.07 7.92 -18.49
CA GLY A 125 18.75 7.96 -19.79
C GLY A 125 18.42 6.71 -20.59
N ASP A 126 19.44 5.99 -21.07
CA ASP A 126 19.28 4.75 -21.84
C ASP A 126 19.07 3.50 -20.94
N ALA A 127 19.17 3.65 -19.62
CA ALA A 127 19.02 2.56 -18.67
C ALA A 127 17.59 2.50 -18.10
N VAL A 128 17.09 1.27 -17.92
CA VAL A 128 15.82 0.99 -17.22
C VAL A 128 16.12 0.28 -15.92
N ILE A 129 15.80 0.91 -14.80
CA ILE A 129 15.94 0.33 -13.46
C ILE A 129 14.57 -0.20 -13.01
N ARG A 130 14.52 -1.46 -12.57
CA ARG A 130 13.27 -2.06 -12.10
C ARG A 130 13.17 -1.89 -10.59
N VAL A 131 12.02 -1.43 -10.12
CA VAL A 131 11.70 -1.34 -8.70
C VAL A 131 10.45 -2.17 -8.44
N LEU A 132 10.57 -3.11 -7.52
CA LEU A 132 9.48 -3.92 -7.01
C LEU A 132 9.12 -3.41 -5.62
N GLU A 133 7.84 -3.20 -5.35
CA GLU A 133 7.35 -2.77 -4.04
C GLU A 133 6.27 -3.73 -3.54
N THR A 134 6.47 -4.29 -2.35
CA THR A 134 5.48 -5.15 -1.68
C THR A 134 4.98 -4.44 -0.43
N PRO A 135 3.78 -3.83 -0.46
CA PRO A 135 3.15 -3.28 0.72
C PRO A 135 2.47 -4.38 1.55
N GLU A 136 2.56 -4.27 2.87
CA GLU A 136 1.88 -5.17 3.80
C GLU A 136 1.47 -4.44 5.09
N ARG A 137 0.36 -4.90 5.68
CA ARG A 137 -0.06 -4.47 7.00
C ARG A 137 0.78 -5.15 8.07
N VAL A 138 1.32 -4.38 9.00
CA VAL A 138 2.03 -4.87 10.19
C VAL A 138 1.42 -4.26 11.45
N ALA A 139 1.63 -4.90 12.60
CA ALA A 139 1.33 -4.31 13.90
C ALA A 139 2.64 -3.88 14.57
N SER A 140 2.63 -2.72 15.20
CA SER A 140 3.69 -2.38 16.15
C SER A 140 3.54 -3.17 17.46
N PRO A 141 4.60 -3.31 18.27
CA PRO A 141 4.50 -3.94 19.59
C PRO A 141 3.47 -3.29 20.53
N ASP A 142 3.21 -1.99 20.36
CA ASP A 142 2.21 -1.22 21.11
C ASP A 142 0.80 -1.25 20.47
N GLY A 143 0.59 -2.09 19.45
CA GLY A 143 -0.74 -2.34 18.87
C GLY A 143 -1.20 -1.33 17.82
N ARG A 144 -0.32 -0.41 17.39
CA ARG A 144 -0.61 0.52 16.28
C ARG A 144 -0.58 -0.22 14.94
N VAL A 145 -1.43 0.25 14.04
CA VAL A 145 -1.44 -0.18 12.63
C VAL A 145 -0.21 0.36 11.95
N GLY A 146 0.48 -0.46 11.17
CA GLY A 146 1.63 -0.05 10.37
C GLY A 146 1.50 -0.49 8.91
N LEU A 147 2.01 0.35 8.02
CA LEU A 147 2.24 0.02 6.62
C LEU A 147 3.73 -0.26 6.44
N GLN A 148 4.08 -1.51 6.18
CA GLN A 148 5.42 -1.88 5.70
C GLN A 148 5.43 -1.85 4.18
N ARG A 149 6.45 -1.21 3.60
CA ARG A 149 6.75 -1.22 2.17
C ARG A 149 8.13 -1.82 2.00
N VAL A 150 8.22 -2.95 1.30
CA VAL A 150 9.50 -3.60 0.99
C VAL A 150 9.85 -3.33 -0.46
N PHE A 151 10.97 -2.65 -0.70
CA PHE A 151 11.46 -2.33 -2.04
C PHE A 151 12.61 -3.23 -2.43
N ARG A 152 12.60 -3.71 -3.68
CA ARG A 152 13.75 -4.34 -4.34
C ARG A 152 14.08 -3.57 -5.60
N VAL A 153 15.36 -3.25 -5.77
CA VAL A 153 15.89 -2.56 -6.94
C VAL A 153 16.71 -3.55 -7.76
N GLU A 154 16.47 -3.58 -9.08
CA GLU A 154 17.20 -4.45 -10.01
C GLU A 154 17.70 -3.62 -11.20
N GLY A 155 18.89 -3.93 -11.70
CA GLY A 155 19.47 -3.24 -12.87
C GLY A 155 19.96 -1.82 -12.60
N ALA A 156 20.24 -1.45 -11.34
CA ALA A 156 20.73 -0.11 -11.01
C ALA A 156 22.20 0.14 -11.39
N GLU A 157 23.02 -0.91 -11.55
CA GLU A 157 24.44 -0.83 -11.98
C GLU A 157 25.27 0.21 -11.20
N GLY A 158 25.08 0.27 -9.88
CA GLY A 158 25.78 1.21 -9.02
C GLY A 158 25.11 2.59 -8.87
N ARG A 159 24.09 2.91 -9.68
CA ARG A 159 23.29 4.13 -9.51
C ARG A 159 22.52 4.09 -8.17
N VAL A 160 22.38 5.24 -7.54
CA VAL A 160 21.60 5.41 -6.31
C VAL A 160 20.15 5.65 -6.68
N VAL A 161 19.23 4.85 -6.14
CA VAL A 161 17.79 5.02 -6.34
C VAL A 161 17.17 5.56 -5.07
N SER A 162 16.31 6.56 -5.20
CA SER A 162 15.57 7.12 -4.08
C SER A 162 14.14 7.51 -4.49
N LEU A 163 13.28 7.69 -3.48
CA LEU A 163 11.95 8.26 -3.68
C LEU A 163 11.60 9.25 -2.58
N LEU A 164 10.74 10.21 -2.92
CA LEU A 164 10.02 10.97 -1.91
C LEU A 164 8.93 10.12 -1.26
N ALA A 165 8.88 10.15 0.07
CA ALA A 165 7.86 9.50 0.88
C ALA A 165 7.40 10.43 2.01
N GLY A 166 6.08 10.44 2.25
CA GLY A 166 5.48 11.11 3.40
C GLY A 166 5.51 10.21 4.63
N VAL A 167 5.83 10.80 5.78
CA VAL A 167 5.79 10.14 7.08
C VAL A 167 4.95 11.00 8.04
N PRO A 168 3.73 10.56 8.40
CA PRO A 168 2.89 11.24 9.38
C PRO A 168 3.49 11.10 10.78
N VAL A 169 3.68 12.21 11.48
CA VAL A 169 4.11 12.25 12.87
C VAL A 169 3.07 13.03 13.67
N GLU A 170 2.65 12.46 14.80
CA GLU A 170 1.70 13.13 15.69
C GLU A 170 2.36 14.35 16.35
N PRO A 171 1.61 15.42 16.62
CA PRO A 171 2.10 16.53 17.43
C PRO A 171 2.68 16.04 18.77
N GLY A 172 3.98 16.30 18.99
CA GLY A 172 4.70 15.91 20.21
C GLY A 172 5.36 14.52 20.18
N ALA A 173 5.13 13.71 19.14
CA ALA A 173 5.85 12.44 18.93
C ALA A 173 7.18 12.68 18.20
N GLN A 174 8.10 11.71 18.30
CA GLN A 174 9.34 11.74 17.53
C GLN A 174 9.18 10.92 16.24
N MET A 175 9.93 11.28 15.19
CA MET A 175 10.01 10.49 13.95
C MET A 175 10.37 9.01 14.22
N ALA A 176 11.24 8.79 15.22
CA ALA A 176 11.66 7.46 15.66
C ALA A 176 10.54 6.66 16.35
N ASP A 177 9.38 7.25 16.63
CA ASP A 177 8.21 6.51 17.14
C ASP A 177 7.31 6.02 16.00
N THR A 178 7.39 6.66 14.83
CA THR A 178 6.56 6.38 13.66
C THR A 178 7.31 5.55 12.61
N LEU A 179 8.56 5.89 12.31
CA LEU A 179 9.30 5.32 11.19
C LEU A 179 10.28 4.23 11.64
N ARG A 180 10.26 3.08 10.95
CA ARG A 180 11.35 2.09 10.96
C ARG A 180 11.80 1.86 9.54
N THR A 181 13.09 2.00 9.28
CA THR A 181 13.65 1.67 7.97
C THR A 181 15.10 1.22 8.09
N ASN A 182 15.51 0.31 7.20
CA ASN A 182 16.91 -0.03 6.99
C ASN A 182 17.56 0.83 5.89
N GLY A 183 16.79 1.70 5.21
CA GLY A 183 17.30 2.69 4.26
C GLY A 183 17.75 3.99 4.94
N ARG A 184 18.18 4.97 4.14
CA ARG A 184 18.45 6.33 4.66
C ARG A 184 17.30 7.25 4.31
N PHE A 185 16.63 7.78 5.32
CA PHE A 185 15.55 8.74 5.16
C PHE A 185 15.99 10.14 5.62
N GLY A 186 15.88 11.13 4.75
CA GLY A 186 16.19 12.52 5.07
C GLY A 186 15.00 13.43 4.78
N VAL A 187 14.45 14.08 5.82
CA VAL A 187 13.34 15.04 5.71
C VAL A 187 13.76 16.21 4.82
N LYS A 188 12.86 16.62 3.92
CA LYS A 188 13.05 17.74 2.99
C LYS A 188 12.09 18.89 3.27
N GLU A 189 10.86 18.56 3.61
CA GLU A 189 9.82 19.53 3.95
C GLU A 189 8.83 18.93 4.94
N THR A 190 7.96 19.77 5.49
CA THR A 190 6.90 19.35 6.40
C THR A 190 5.61 20.04 5.98
N ARG A 191 4.52 19.28 5.97
CA ARG A 191 3.19 19.72 5.59
C ARG A 191 2.24 19.48 6.76
N GLU A 192 1.26 20.35 6.93
CA GLU A 192 0.20 20.15 7.91
C GLU A 192 -1.13 19.93 7.19
N PHE A 193 -1.89 18.95 7.67
CA PHE A 193 -3.23 18.67 7.19
C PHE A 193 -4.20 18.68 8.36
N ASP A 194 -5.39 19.24 8.14
CA ASP A 194 -6.50 19.08 9.07
C ASP A 194 -7.15 17.71 8.81
N VAL A 195 -7.24 16.89 9.86
CA VAL A 195 -7.86 15.56 9.82
C VAL A 195 -8.90 15.44 10.94
N ALA A 196 -9.80 14.47 10.85
CA ALA A 196 -10.69 14.16 11.96
C ALA A 196 -9.85 13.85 13.22
N GLY A 197 -10.10 14.58 14.31
CA GLY A 197 -9.34 14.43 15.56
C GLY A 197 -8.05 15.25 15.69
N GLY A 198 -7.77 16.19 14.78
CA GLY A 198 -6.74 17.23 14.98
C GLY A 198 -5.93 17.59 13.73
N LYS A 199 -4.66 17.94 13.93
CA LYS A 199 -3.70 18.18 12.85
C LYS A 199 -2.81 16.97 12.65
N LEU A 200 -2.56 16.62 11.39
CA LEU A 200 -1.56 15.65 10.97
C LEU A 200 -0.35 16.40 10.43
N ILE A 201 0.83 16.16 11.01
CA ILE A 201 2.08 16.71 10.49
C ILE A 201 2.73 15.63 9.63
N GLU A 202 2.83 15.86 8.33
CA GLU A 202 3.51 14.96 7.42
C GLU A 202 4.91 15.48 7.09
N HIS A 203 5.93 14.71 7.43
CA HIS A 203 7.28 14.97 6.98
C HIS A 203 7.52 14.28 5.65
N VAL A 204 7.76 15.08 4.62
CA VAL A 204 8.13 14.57 3.30
C VAL A 204 9.64 14.49 3.23
N GLY A 205 10.16 13.30 2.99
CA GLY A 205 11.59 13.06 2.93
C GLY A 205 12.00 12.18 1.77
N GLU A 206 13.30 12.23 1.46
CA GLU A 206 13.90 11.36 0.47
C GLU A 206 14.34 10.06 1.15
N LEU A 207 13.77 8.93 0.74
CA LEU A 207 14.22 7.59 1.11
C LEU A 207 15.19 7.08 0.05
N MET A 208 16.46 6.93 0.42
CA MET A 208 17.46 6.25 -0.38
C MET A 208 17.35 4.74 -0.18
N LEU A 209 17.15 4.02 -1.28
CA LEU A 209 17.00 2.57 -1.30
C LEU A 209 18.37 1.87 -1.21
N GLN A 210 18.39 0.74 -0.53
CA GLN A 210 19.49 -0.20 -0.50
C GLN A 210 19.75 -0.77 -1.90
N ARG A 211 21.03 -0.97 -2.24
CA ARG A 211 21.45 -1.46 -3.57
C ARG A 211 21.33 -2.98 -3.69
N ASP A 212 21.85 -3.70 -2.69
CA ASP A 212 22.09 -5.13 -2.77
C ASP A 212 21.18 -5.95 -1.84
N ALA A 213 20.27 -5.27 -1.13
CA ALA A 213 19.31 -5.87 -0.21
C ALA A 213 17.95 -5.18 -0.31
N PRO A 214 16.85 -5.83 0.10
CA PRO A 214 15.57 -5.17 0.21
C PRO A 214 15.62 -3.96 1.14
N THR A 215 14.98 -2.87 0.73
CA THR A 215 14.73 -1.73 1.61
C THR A 215 13.40 -1.92 2.30
N GLU A 216 13.40 -1.98 3.62
CA GLU A 216 12.19 -1.98 4.43
C GLU A 216 11.89 -0.56 4.87
N PHE A 217 10.66 -0.12 4.68
CA PHE A 217 10.16 1.19 5.09
C PHE A 217 8.80 1.01 5.74
N THR A 218 8.76 1.09 7.06
CA THR A 218 7.57 0.85 7.87
C THR A 218 7.16 2.13 8.56
N THR A 219 5.92 2.55 8.31
CA THR A 219 5.30 3.69 8.98
C THR A 219 4.20 3.19 9.90
N PHE A 220 4.30 3.48 11.19
CA PHE A 220 3.27 3.20 12.18
C PHE A 220 2.37 4.42 12.36
N PHE A 221 1.06 4.19 12.31
CA PHE A 221 0.06 5.24 12.36
C PHE A 221 -0.54 5.37 13.75
N ARG A 222 -1.11 6.55 14.03
CA ARG A 222 -1.95 6.74 15.20
C ARG A 222 -3.05 5.68 15.23
N GLN A 223 -3.36 5.20 16.43
CA GLN A 223 -4.61 4.48 16.62
C GLN A 223 -5.76 5.49 16.44
N VAL A 224 -6.39 5.45 15.27
CA VAL A 224 -7.62 6.20 15.03
C VAL A 224 -8.63 5.68 16.03
N ARG A 225 -9.03 6.53 16.98
CA ARG A 225 -10.15 6.21 17.88
C ARG A 225 -11.37 6.12 16.98
N SER A 226 -11.90 4.92 16.80
CA SER A 226 -13.25 4.76 16.31
C SER A 226 -14.16 5.42 17.34
N GLU A 227 -14.59 6.66 17.08
CA GLU A 227 -15.82 7.11 17.71
C GLU A 227 -16.90 6.10 17.31
N PRO A 228 -17.77 5.65 18.24
CA PRO A 228 -18.92 4.87 17.84
C PRO A 228 -19.66 5.66 16.75
N PRO A 229 -20.17 5.00 15.69
CA PRO A 229 -20.91 5.71 14.67
C PRO A 229 -21.98 6.53 15.40
N LEU A 230 -21.97 7.85 15.17
CA LEU A 230 -23.05 8.71 15.61
C LEU A 230 -24.34 7.99 15.23
N SER A 231 -25.18 7.68 16.22
CA SER A 231 -26.56 7.29 15.97
C SER A 231 -27.28 8.52 15.42
N SER A 232 -26.97 8.91 14.19
CA SER A 232 -27.76 9.86 13.44
C SER A 232 -29.04 9.11 13.09
N GLY A 233 -30.14 9.52 13.72
CA GLY A 233 -31.49 9.06 13.43
C GLY A 233 -31.90 9.38 12.00
N GLY A 234 -31.40 8.58 11.06
CA GLY A 234 -31.80 8.49 9.67
C GLY A 234 -31.50 7.06 9.26
N GLU A 235 -32.53 6.35 8.80
CA GLU A 235 -32.52 4.92 8.49
C GLU A 235 -31.21 4.46 7.85
N ALA A 236 -30.43 3.69 8.61
CA ALA A 236 -29.37 2.89 8.06
C ALA A 236 -30.03 1.88 7.11
N THR A 237 -29.93 2.14 5.81
CA THR A 237 -30.18 1.09 4.82
C THR A 237 -29.00 0.14 4.94
N THR A 238 -29.15 -0.85 5.80
CA THR A 238 -28.28 -2.02 5.88
C THR A 238 -28.19 -2.57 4.47
N GLN A 239 -27.00 -2.50 3.86
CA GLN A 239 -26.77 -3.17 2.59
C GLN A 239 -26.88 -4.66 2.89
N ASP A 240 -27.88 -5.32 2.30
CA ASP A 240 -28.09 -6.75 2.48
C ASP A 240 -26.77 -7.51 2.23
N PRO A 241 -26.46 -8.54 3.04
CA PRO A 241 -25.30 -9.37 2.81
C PRO A 241 -25.34 -9.85 1.35
N SER A 242 -24.22 -9.67 0.65
CA SER A 242 -24.10 -10.14 -0.73
C SER A 242 -24.47 -11.62 -0.76
N PRO A 243 -25.43 -12.05 -1.60
CA PRO A 243 -25.77 -13.46 -1.68
C PRO A 243 -24.51 -14.24 -2.07
N GLN A 244 -24.30 -15.37 -1.40
CA GLN A 244 -23.21 -16.30 -1.68
C GLN A 244 -23.28 -16.68 -3.17
N ARG A 245 -22.39 -16.12 -3.98
CA ARG A 245 -22.33 -16.41 -5.41
C ARG A 245 -21.35 -17.55 -5.61
N GLU A 246 -21.83 -18.65 -6.18
CA GLU A 246 -20.93 -19.69 -6.65
C GLU A 246 -19.95 -19.11 -7.67
N PRO A 247 -18.66 -19.52 -7.64
CA PRO A 247 -17.66 -19.07 -8.60
C PRO A 247 -18.14 -19.24 -10.04
N GLY A 248 -18.35 -18.13 -10.75
CA GLY A 248 -18.67 -18.14 -12.17
C GLY A 248 -17.54 -18.79 -12.98
N LEU A 249 -17.89 -19.43 -14.11
CA LEU A 249 -17.02 -20.25 -14.97
C LEU A 249 -15.66 -19.59 -15.32
N ALA A 250 -15.60 -18.25 -15.37
CA ALA A 250 -14.39 -17.47 -15.63
C ALA A 250 -13.29 -17.64 -14.54
N MET A 251 -13.66 -18.12 -13.34
CA MET A 251 -12.72 -18.34 -12.23
C MET A 251 -12.01 -19.71 -12.31
N ARG A 252 -12.47 -20.65 -13.14
CA ARG A 252 -11.79 -21.95 -13.35
C ARG A 252 -10.53 -21.85 -14.20
N VAL A 253 -10.29 -20.72 -14.87
CA VAL A 253 -9.20 -20.56 -15.83
C VAL A 253 -7.89 -20.07 -15.17
N TYR A 254 -7.94 -19.55 -13.94
CA TYR A 254 -6.76 -19.06 -13.22
C TYR A 254 -6.10 -20.10 -12.29
N TYR A 255 -6.58 -21.34 -12.30
CA TYR A 255 -5.95 -22.47 -11.62
C TYR A 255 -5.28 -23.39 -12.65
N VAL A 256 -4.19 -22.91 -13.26
CA VAL A 256 -3.24 -23.78 -13.98
C VAL A 256 -1.86 -23.45 -13.44
N GLY A 257 -1.46 -24.20 -12.41
CA GLY A 257 -0.19 -24.00 -11.75
C GLY A 257 0.06 -24.92 -10.56
N GLU A 258 -0.53 -26.12 -10.53
CA GLU A 258 -0.05 -27.19 -9.67
C GLU A 258 0.08 -28.48 -10.49
N ASN A 259 1.31 -29.00 -10.51
CA ASN A 259 1.71 -30.35 -10.91
C ASN A 259 1.67 -30.69 -12.40
N LEU A 260 2.80 -30.47 -13.08
CA LEU A 260 3.35 -31.50 -13.96
C LEU A 260 4.78 -31.81 -13.50
N VAL A 261 4.96 -33.11 -13.27
CA VAL A 261 6.19 -33.85 -12.93
C VAL A 261 7.30 -33.58 -13.94
#